data_AF-A0A0Q9L445-F1
#
_entry.id   AF-A0A0Q9L445-F1
#
_cell.length_a   1.000
_cell.length_b   1.000
_cell.length_c   1.000
_cell.angle_alpha   90.00
_cell.angle_beta   90.00
_cell.angle_gamma   90.00
#
_symmetry.space_group_name_H-M   'P 1'
#
loop_
_entity.id
_entity.type
_entity.pdbx_description
1 polymer ?
#
loop_
_entity_poly.entity_id
_entity_poly.type
_entity_poly.pdbx_seq_one_letter_code
_entity_poly.pdbx_strand_id
1 'polypeptide(L)'
;MNREKRTMAWVAAAVVCIALLVALVPVGVRLYEVHQLAWDWTLTPKEVPSNVQYDDREFNCGQDARPRPGRTLDGLTVRGKTAGGGDIYAAEPPPGESVVTSVSIRTAEGVFTCDLMGGP
;
A
#
# COMPACT_ATOMS: atom_id res chain seq x y z
N MET A 1 34.95 16.67 41.91
CA MET A 1 34.73 15.95 40.63
C MET A 1 35.11 16.88 39.48
N ASN A 2 36.16 16.54 38.73
CA ASN A 2 36.88 17.45 37.82
C ASN A 2 36.00 17.81 36.61
N ARG A 3 36.07 19.07 36.15
CA ARG A 3 35.22 19.65 35.08
C ARG A 3 35.18 18.78 33.82
N GLU A 4 36.31 18.14 33.50
CA GLU A 4 36.51 17.22 32.36
C GLU A 4 35.68 15.93 32.45
N LYS A 5 35.51 15.39 33.66
CA LYS A 5 34.69 14.19 33.87
C LYS A 5 33.20 14.49 33.70
N ARG A 6 32.76 15.70 34.08
CA ARG A 6 31.38 16.16 33.84
C ARG A 6 31.14 16.37 32.35
N THR A 7 32.05 17.03 31.62
CA THR A 7 31.89 17.22 30.17
C THR A 7 31.88 15.89 29.41
N MET A 8 32.76 14.93 29.75
CA MET A 8 32.72 13.60 29.14
C MET A 8 31.40 12.86 29.42
N ALA A 9 30.86 12.94 30.65
CA ALA A 9 29.58 12.32 30.99
C ALA A 9 28.40 12.94 30.19
N TRP A 10 28.38 14.26 30.00
CA TRP A 10 27.38 14.93 29.17
C TRP A 10 27.50 14.54 27.69
N VAL A 11 28.73 14.45 27.16
CA VAL A 11 28.96 13.99 25.78
C VAL A 11 28.49 12.54 25.61
N ALA A 12 28.84 11.65 26.54
CA ALA A 12 28.38 10.26 26.49
C ALA A 12 26.85 10.15 26.54
N ALA A 13 26.19 10.91 27.43
CA ALA A 13 24.74 10.96 27.51
C ALA A 13 24.11 11.48 26.21
N ALA A 14 24.67 12.54 25.62
CA ALA A 14 24.20 13.09 24.36
C ALA A 14 24.33 12.08 23.21
N VAL A 15 25.45 11.37 23.12
CA VAL A 15 25.68 10.33 22.09
C VAL A 15 24.67 9.19 22.23
N VAL A 16 24.40 8.72 23.45
CA VAL A 16 23.40 7.68 23.70
C VAL A 16 22.00 8.15 23.32
N CYS A 17 21.62 9.38 23.69
CA CYS A 17 20.33 9.96 23.30
C CYS A 17 20.19 10.07 21.78
N ILE A 18 21.22 10.53 21.08
CA ILE A 18 21.20 10.64 19.62
C ILE A 18 21.07 9.25 18.99
N ALA A 19 21.83 8.26 19.48
CA ALA A 19 21.75 6.89 18.97
C ALA A 19 20.34 6.29 19.14
N LEU A 20 19.70 6.53 20.28
CA LEU A 20 18.32 6.11 20.52
C LEU A 20 17.32 6.79 19.58
N LEU A 21 17.45 8.11 19.36
CA LEU A 21 16.59 8.83 18.43
C LEU A 21 16.72 8.31 17.00
N VAL A 22 17.96 8.07 16.54
CA VAL A 22 18.22 7.51 15.21
C VAL A 22 17.63 6.10 15.09
N ALA A 23 17.73 5.27 16.13
CA ALA A 23 17.14 3.93 16.13
C ALA A 23 15.61 3.93 16.08
N LEU A 24 14.95 4.99 16.54
CA LEU A 24 13.48 5.13 16.48
C LEU A 24 12.95 5.57 15.11
N VAL A 25 13.79 6.17 14.26
CA VAL A 25 13.39 6.60 12.91
C VAL A 25 12.76 5.47 12.08
N PRO A 26 13.37 4.28 11.90
CA PRO A 26 12.77 3.22 11.08
C PRO A 26 11.43 2.72 11.64
N VAL A 27 11.27 2.70 12.97
CA VAL A 27 10.00 2.35 13.61
C VAL A 27 8.94 3.39 13.28
N GLY A 28 9.28 4.67 13.38
CA GLY A 28 8.39 5.78 13.01
C GLY A 28 7.97 5.73 11.53
N VAL A 29 8.92 5.47 10.62
CA VAL A 29 8.63 5.32 9.19
C VAL A 29 7.66 4.16 8.96
N ARG A 30 7.90 2.99 9.58
CA ARG A 30 7.03 1.83 9.40
C ARG A 30 5.61 2.07 9.92
N LEU A 31 5.48 2.71 11.08
CA LEU A 31 4.17 3.07 11.64
C LEU A 31 3.43 4.06 10.74
N TYR A 32 4.15 5.03 10.17
CA TYR A 32 3.58 5.98 9.23
C TYR A 32 3.06 5.30 7.95
N GLU A 33 3.85 4.40 7.35
CA GLU A 33 3.41 3.62 6.18
C GLU A 33 2.13 2.82 6.45
N VAL A 34 2.09 2.09 7.58
CA VAL A 34 0.91 1.31 7.96
C VAL A 34 -0.30 2.21 8.19
N HIS A 35 -0.11 3.37 8.82
CA HIS A 35 -1.19 4.32 9.04
C HIS A 35 -1.76 4.86 7.72
N GLN A 36 -0.90 5.21 6.75
CA GLN A 36 -1.35 5.68 5.44
C GLN A 36 -2.15 4.60 4.70
N LEU A 37 -1.70 3.34 4.74
CA LEU A 37 -2.45 2.22 4.16
C LEU A 37 -3.81 2.05 4.83
N ALA A 38 -3.91 2.15 6.15
CA ALA A 38 -5.18 2.01 6.86
C ALA A 38 -6.13 3.21 6.62
N TRP A 39 -5.57 4.42 6.49
CA TRP A 39 -6.35 5.64 6.27
C TRP A 39 -7.06 5.66 4.92
N ASP A 40 -6.38 5.18 3.87
CA ASP A 40 -6.92 5.04 2.53
C ASP A 40 -8.18 4.14 2.46
N TRP A 41 -8.37 3.26 3.45
CA TRP A 41 -9.49 2.32 3.49
C TRP A 41 -10.64 2.81 4.37
N THR A 42 -10.33 3.50 5.47
CA THR A 42 -11.31 3.78 6.53
C THR A 42 -11.84 5.21 6.55
N LEU A 43 -11.04 6.21 6.16
CA LEU A 43 -11.42 7.62 6.33
C LEU A 43 -11.42 8.41 5.02
N THR A 44 -10.64 8.00 4.02
CA THR A 44 -10.64 8.61 2.69
C THR A 44 -10.67 7.53 1.61
N PRO A 45 -11.81 6.83 1.43
CA PRO A 45 -11.91 5.78 0.43
C PRO A 45 -11.65 6.35 -0.97
N LYS A 46 -10.52 5.96 -1.56
CA LYS A 46 -10.12 6.32 -2.93
C LYS A 46 -10.78 5.37 -3.93
N GLU A 47 -11.09 5.86 -5.13
CA GLU A 47 -11.59 5.02 -6.22
C GLU A 47 -10.58 3.91 -6.57
N VAL A 48 -9.28 4.21 -6.47
CA VAL A 48 -8.17 3.25 -6.59
C VAL A 48 -7.35 3.27 -5.29
N PRO A 49 -7.70 2.43 -4.30
CA PRO A 49 -6.88 2.29 -3.10
C PRO A 49 -5.57 1.55 -3.41
N SER A 50 -4.59 1.67 -2.50
CA SER A 50 -3.30 0.98 -2.62
C SER A 50 -3.42 -0.54 -2.67
N ASN A 51 -4.42 -1.11 -1.99
CA ASN A 51 -4.85 -2.48 -2.22
C ASN A 51 -6.37 -2.59 -2.27
N VAL A 52 -6.86 -3.58 -3.00
CA VAL A 52 -8.27 -3.90 -3.15
C VAL A 52 -8.51 -5.37 -2.83
N GLN A 53 -9.62 -5.66 -2.16
CA GLN A 53 -10.05 -7.03 -1.93
C GLN A 53 -11.07 -7.45 -2.99
N TYR A 54 -10.85 -8.61 -3.62
CA TYR A 54 -11.76 -9.23 -4.57
C TYR A 54 -11.71 -10.75 -4.41
N ASP A 55 -12.88 -11.39 -4.34
CA ASP A 55 -13.03 -12.84 -4.24
C ASP A 55 -12.21 -13.46 -3.08
N ASP A 56 -12.27 -12.82 -1.91
CA ASP A 56 -11.48 -13.18 -0.71
C ASP A 56 -9.95 -13.11 -0.88
N ARG A 57 -9.47 -12.37 -1.88
CA ARG A 57 -8.04 -12.15 -2.15
C ARG A 57 -7.69 -10.69 -2.20
N GLU A 58 -6.46 -10.37 -1.85
CA GLU A 58 -5.94 -9.01 -1.88
C GLU A 58 -5.12 -8.75 -3.14
N PHE A 59 -5.32 -7.60 -3.76
CA PHE A 59 -4.60 -7.16 -4.96
C PHE A 59 -3.92 -5.81 -4.67
N ASN A 60 -2.65 -5.69 -5.03
CA ASN A 60 -1.86 -4.48 -4.87
C ASN A 60 -1.95 -3.62 -6.13
N CYS A 61 -2.42 -2.39 -5.97
CA CYS A 61 -2.51 -1.38 -7.02
C CYS A 61 -1.30 -0.41 -7.00
N GLY A 62 -0.51 -0.44 -5.94
CA GLY A 62 0.56 0.51 -5.63
C GLY A 62 0.05 1.74 -4.88
N GLN A 63 0.88 2.33 -4.02
CA GLN A 63 0.52 3.54 -3.24
C GLN A 63 0.20 4.75 -4.12
N ASP A 64 0.88 4.87 -5.26
CA ASP A 64 0.68 5.93 -6.25
C ASP A 64 0.23 5.33 -7.58
N ALA A 65 -0.82 4.50 -7.54
CA ALA A 65 -1.38 3.87 -8.73
C ALA A 65 -1.61 4.92 -9.82
N ARG A 66 -1.12 4.66 -11.03
CA ARG A 66 -1.33 5.51 -12.20
C ARG A 66 -2.12 4.76 -13.27
N PRO A 67 -3.00 5.44 -14.02
CA PRO A 67 -3.71 4.80 -15.11
C PRO A 67 -2.69 4.29 -16.14
N ARG A 68 -2.90 3.09 -16.67
CA ARG A 68 -2.08 2.55 -17.76
C ARG A 68 -2.65 3.03 -19.11
N PRO A 69 -1.93 3.89 -19.86
CA PRO A 69 -2.39 4.33 -21.17
C PRO A 69 -2.55 3.14 -22.11
N GLY A 70 -3.64 3.11 -22.88
CA GLY A 70 -3.90 2.06 -23.86
C GLY A 70 -4.35 0.72 -23.28
N ARG A 71 -4.53 0.59 -21.96
CA ARG A 71 -5.14 -0.61 -21.37
C ARG A 71 -6.64 -0.63 -21.67
N THR A 72 -7.10 -1.65 -22.39
CA THR A 72 -8.52 -1.89 -22.65
C THR A 72 -9.10 -2.87 -21.62
N LEU A 73 -10.43 -2.87 -21.49
CA LEU A 73 -11.18 -3.78 -20.63
C LEU A 73 -11.77 -4.96 -21.42
N ASP A 74 -11.22 -5.22 -22.62
CA ASP A 74 -11.74 -6.25 -23.52
C ASP A 74 -11.59 -7.63 -22.89
N GLY A 75 -12.66 -8.42 -22.92
CA GLY A 75 -12.70 -9.73 -22.27
C GLY A 75 -12.77 -9.69 -20.74
N LEU A 76 -12.85 -8.51 -20.13
CA LEU A 76 -13.10 -8.36 -18.70
C LEU A 76 -14.57 -8.03 -18.45
N THR A 77 -15.07 -8.49 -17.31
CA THR A 77 -16.44 -8.24 -16.85
C THR A 77 -16.41 -7.47 -15.55
N VAL A 78 -17.42 -6.63 -15.32
CA VAL A 78 -17.57 -5.95 -14.03
C VAL A 78 -17.90 -7.01 -12.98
N ARG A 79 -17.08 -7.10 -11.93
CA ARG A 79 -17.24 -8.08 -10.85
C ARG A 79 -17.50 -7.44 -9.49
N GLY A 80 -17.31 -6.13 -9.36
CA GLY A 80 -17.57 -5.42 -8.11
C GLY A 80 -17.21 -3.95 -8.16
N LYS A 81 -17.17 -3.31 -7.00
CA LYS A 81 -16.75 -1.91 -6.82
C LYS A 81 -15.77 -1.79 -5.67
N THR A 82 -14.80 -0.88 -5.79
CA THR A 82 -13.95 -0.46 -4.68
C THR A 82 -14.75 0.39 -3.69
N ALA A 83 -14.23 0.54 -2.46
CA ALA A 83 -14.86 1.36 -1.44
C ALA A 83 -15.04 2.84 -1.88
N GLY A 84 -14.12 3.36 -2.71
CA GLY A 84 -14.24 4.70 -3.27
C GLY A 84 -15.10 4.79 -4.54
N GLY A 85 -15.65 3.69 -5.03
CA GLY A 85 -16.64 3.68 -6.13
C GLY A 85 -16.13 3.28 -7.51
N GLY A 86 -14.84 2.94 -7.65
CA GLY A 86 -14.24 2.47 -8.90
C GLY A 86 -14.75 1.06 -9.27
N ASP A 87 -14.96 0.80 -10.55
CA ASP A 87 -15.45 -0.50 -11.02
C ASP A 87 -14.32 -1.51 -11.12
N ILE A 88 -14.48 -2.67 -10.48
CA ILE A 88 -13.52 -3.78 -10.53
C ILE A 88 -13.88 -4.69 -11.69
N TYR A 89 -12.92 -4.86 -12.60
CA TYR A 89 -12.99 -5.73 -13.77
C TYR A 89 -12.04 -6.90 -13.62
N ALA A 90 -12.53 -8.11 -13.87
CA ALA A 90 -11.71 -9.31 -13.94
C ALA A 90 -12.12 -10.19 -15.12
N ALA A 91 -11.15 -10.97 -15.60
CA ALA A 91 -11.42 -12.03 -16.57
C ALA A 91 -12.16 -13.17 -15.88
N GLU A 92 -12.99 -13.88 -16.64
CA GLU A 92 -13.47 -15.19 -16.20
C GLU A 92 -12.27 -16.15 -16.15
N PRO A 93 -12.01 -16.84 -15.03
CA PRO A 93 -10.93 -17.81 -14.96
C PRO A 93 -11.11 -18.91 -16.03
N PRO A 94 -10.02 -19.37 -16.68
CA PRO A 94 -10.09 -20.52 -17.58
C PRO A 94 -10.68 -21.75 -16.88
N PRO A 95 -11.38 -22.65 -17.60
CA PRO A 95 -11.84 -23.90 -17.02
C PRO A 95 -10.66 -24.70 -16.44
N GLY A 96 -10.65 -24.90 -15.12
CA GLY A 96 -9.57 -25.60 -14.40
C GLY A 96 -8.59 -24.69 -13.66
N GLU A 97 -8.66 -23.38 -13.86
CA GLU A 97 -7.99 -22.37 -13.04
C GLU A 97 -9.03 -21.67 -12.16
N SER A 98 -8.83 -21.65 -10.84
CA SER A 98 -9.74 -20.98 -9.90
C SER A 98 -9.30 -19.56 -9.55
N VAL A 99 -8.27 -19.02 -10.21
CA VAL A 99 -7.44 -17.97 -9.62
C VAL A 99 -7.30 -16.77 -10.56
N VAL A 100 -8.00 -15.69 -10.23
CA VAL A 100 -7.74 -14.37 -10.83
C VAL A 100 -6.41 -13.84 -10.27
N THR A 101 -5.43 -13.63 -11.16
CA THR A 101 -4.09 -13.14 -10.80
C THR A 101 -3.91 -11.64 -10.95
N SER A 102 -4.80 -10.98 -11.69
CA SER A 102 -4.85 -9.52 -11.81
C SER A 102 -6.27 -9.03 -11.99
N VAL A 103 -6.55 -7.84 -11.46
CA VAL A 103 -7.81 -7.11 -11.66
C VAL A 103 -7.51 -5.75 -12.28
N SER A 104 -8.49 -5.20 -12.99
CA SER A 104 -8.42 -3.83 -13.50
C SER A 104 -9.48 -2.96 -12.84
N ILE A 105 -9.11 -1.77 -12.38
CA ILE A 105 -10.06 -0.80 -11.81
C ILE A 105 -10.29 0.30 -12.84
N ARG A 106 -11.56 0.56 -13.17
CA ARG A 106 -11.94 1.67 -14.05
C ARG A 106 -12.48 2.83 -13.22
N THR A 107 -11.95 4.02 -13.50
CA THR A 107 -12.38 5.29 -12.93
C THR A 107 -12.63 6.33 -14.02
N ALA A 108 -12.97 7.56 -13.62
CA ALA A 108 -13.01 8.69 -14.55
C ALA A 108 -11.62 9.05 -15.12
N GLU A 109 -10.54 8.75 -14.40
CA GLU A 109 -9.16 9.07 -14.78
C GLU A 109 -8.53 8.04 -15.73
N GLY A 110 -9.03 6.80 -15.73
CA GLY A 110 -8.57 5.76 -16.64
C GLY A 110 -8.73 4.35 -16.10
N VAL A 111 -7.89 3.44 -16.59
CA VAL A 111 -7.84 2.04 -16.18
C VAL A 111 -6.54 1.77 -15.44
N PHE A 112 -6.67 1.20 -14.24
CA PHE A 112 -5.59 0.85 -13.34
C PHE A 112 -5.49 -0.67 -13.26
N THR A 113 -4.30 -1.22 -13.04
CA THR A 113 -4.10 -2.67 -12.91
C THR A 113 -3.57 -2.96 -11.53
N CYS A 114 -4.19 -3.92 -10.85
CA CYS A 114 -3.76 -4.39 -9.55
C CYS A 114 -3.42 -5.88 -9.63
N ASP A 115 -2.25 -6.23 -9.13
CA ASP A 115 -1.74 -7.60 -9.19
C ASP A 115 -2.02 -8.30 -7.85
N LEU A 116 -2.32 -9.58 -7.91
CA LEU A 116 -2.54 -10.39 -6.72
C LEU A 116 -1.37 -10.29 -5.74
N MET A 117 -1.69 -10.09 -4.45
CA MET A 117 -0.74 -10.21 -3.36
C MET A 117 -0.67 -11.65 -2.85
N GLY A 118 0.52 -12.25 -2.89
CA GLY A 118 0.75 -13.61 -2.42
C GLY A 118 0.69 -14.67 -3.54
N GLY A 119 0.95 -15.93 -3.17
CA GLY A 119 1.05 -17.05 -4.10
C GLY A 119 -0.28 -17.44 -4.78
N PRO A 120 -0.23 -18.32 -5.80
CA PRO A 120 -1.39 -18.72 -6.59
C PRO A 120 -2.51 -19.31 -5.74
#